data_AF-A0A7R9Z4H4-F1
#
_entry.id   AF-A0A7R9Z4H4-F1
#
_cell.length_a   1.000
_cell.length_b   1.000
_cell.length_c   1.000
_cell.angle_alpha   90.00
_cell.angle_beta   90.00
_cell.angle_gamma   90.00
#
_symmetry.space_group_name_H-M   'P 1'
#
loop_
_entity.id
_entity.type
_entity.pdbx_description
1 polymer ?
#
loop_
_entity_poly.entity_id
_entity_poly.type
_entity_poly.pdbx_seq_one_letter_code
_entity_poly.pdbx_strand_id
1 'polypeptide(L)'
;RTPSSQGLCCGSDFVETLKSLSPSSIPIPWLFINFALFVASIVLLILVSLHSLDKHERIVRKIYLFYNLFTTATWCAEVFLPTMAHERFWHAGWKSTLELFLAFYFLLDSIMVIIMWKMKKNHTTDMLVDLVINALAYAYAAREVWLWYKRQQGGFQSVDQEAMLEDP
;
A
#
# COMPACT_ATOMS: atom_id res chain seq x y z
N ARG A 1 36.33 20.56 26.52
CA ARG A 1 35.62 20.98 25.29
C ARG A 1 34.79 19.79 24.83
N THR A 2 33.52 19.76 25.19
CA THR A 2 32.54 18.77 24.73
C THR A 2 31.98 19.24 23.39
N PRO A 3 31.92 18.38 22.36
CA PRO A 3 31.30 18.74 21.09
C PRO A 3 29.79 18.92 21.29
N SER A 4 29.28 20.04 20.81
CA SER A 4 27.89 20.47 20.88
C SER A 4 26.99 19.58 20.01
N SER A 5 26.16 18.76 20.67
CA SER A 5 25.11 17.91 20.10
C SER A 5 23.90 18.69 19.57
N GLN A 6 24.10 19.69 18.70
CA GLN A 6 23.02 20.53 18.16
C GLN A 6 22.55 20.12 16.74
N GLY A 7 23.06 19.01 16.18
CA GLY A 7 22.71 18.55 14.84
C GLY A 7 21.61 17.48 14.75
N LEU A 8 21.05 17.01 15.87
CA LEU A 8 20.17 15.83 15.92
C LEU A 8 18.65 16.12 15.94
N CYS A 9 18.22 17.37 16.15
CA CYS A 9 16.79 17.69 16.31
C CYS A 9 15.99 17.64 15.00
N CYS A 10 16.62 17.78 13.83
CA CYS A 10 15.87 17.79 12.56
C CYS A 10 15.41 16.38 12.13
N GLY A 11 16.06 15.32 12.65
CA GLY A 11 15.71 13.94 12.32
C GLY A 11 14.51 13.40 13.13
N SER A 12 14.30 13.88 14.36
CA SER A 12 13.22 13.37 15.23
C SER A 12 11.83 13.73 14.70
N ASP A 13 11.64 14.98 14.31
CA ASP A 13 10.32 15.51 13.92
C ASP A 13 9.82 14.87 12.62
N PHE A 14 10.76 14.57 11.70
CA PHE A 14 10.46 13.87 10.46
C PHE A 14 10.01 12.43 10.71
N VAL A 15 10.73 11.69 11.55
CA VAL A 15 10.39 10.29 11.88
C VAL A 15 9.06 10.20 12.62
N GLU A 16 8.76 11.13 13.52
CA GLU A 16 7.45 11.19 14.20
C GLU A 16 6.32 11.47 13.22
N THR A 17 6.54 12.39 12.27
CA THR A 17 5.57 12.65 11.20
C THR A 17 5.32 11.41 10.35
N LEU A 18 6.37 10.70 9.92
CA LEU A 18 6.23 9.46 9.14
C LEU A 18 5.51 8.36 9.93
N LYS A 19 5.80 8.23 11.22
CA LYS A 19 5.08 7.30 12.11
C LYS A 19 3.61 7.64 12.17
N SER A 20 3.25 8.91 12.34
CA SER A 20 1.83 9.33 12.41
C SER A 20 1.03 9.02 11.14
N LEU A 21 1.72 8.93 9.99
CA LEU A 21 1.12 8.59 8.69
C LEU A 21 1.12 7.08 8.40
N SER A 22 1.82 6.28 9.21
CA SER A 22 1.95 4.83 9.04
C SER A 22 0.59 4.13 9.14
N PRO A 23 0.35 3.06 8.36
CA PRO A 23 -0.81 2.19 8.53
C PRO A 23 -1.00 1.68 9.96
N SER A 24 0.09 1.49 10.71
CA SER A 24 0.07 1.07 12.11
C SER A 24 -0.59 2.11 13.03
N SER A 25 -0.45 3.40 12.73
CA SER A 25 -0.93 4.49 13.58
C SER A 25 -2.35 4.92 13.24
N ILE A 26 -2.72 4.88 11.95
CA ILE A 26 -4.04 5.30 11.45
C ILE A 26 -4.66 4.23 10.54
N PRO A 27 -5.08 3.07 11.09
CA PRO A 27 -5.52 1.92 10.30
C PRO A 27 -6.78 2.18 9.46
N ILE A 28 -7.70 3.02 9.95
CA ILE A 28 -9.01 3.25 9.31
C ILE A 28 -8.86 3.96 7.95
N PRO A 29 -8.12 5.10 7.84
CA PRO A 29 -7.81 5.70 6.54
C PRO A 29 -7.15 4.73 5.57
N TRP A 30 -6.17 3.94 6.01
CA TRP A 30 -5.48 2.97 5.16
C TRP A 30 -6.37 1.83 4.69
N LEU A 31 -7.27 1.33 5.55
CA LEU A 31 -8.29 0.36 5.16
C LEU A 31 -9.19 0.93 4.04
N PHE A 32 -9.61 2.19 4.17
CA PHE A 32 -10.43 2.85 3.16
C PHE A 32 -9.67 3.03 1.84
N ILE A 33 -8.40 3.45 1.89
CA ILE A 33 -7.53 3.58 0.71
C ILE A 33 -7.39 2.23 0.01
N ASN A 34 -7.02 1.17 0.74
CA ASN A 34 -6.84 -0.17 0.17
C ASN A 34 -8.14 -0.72 -0.41
N PHE A 35 -9.28 -0.51 0.26
CA PHE A 35 -10.58 -0.91 -0.26
C PHE A 35 -10.97 -0.12 -1.53
N ALA A 36 -10.73 1.19 -1.56
CA ALA A 36 -11.00 2.02 -2.74
C ALA A 36 -10.14 1.58 -3.93
N LEU A 37 -8.86 1.27 -3.71
CA LEU A 37 -7.95 0.77 -4.73
C LEU A 37 -8.33 -0.61 -5.25
N PHE A 38 -8.82 -1.49 -4.36
CA PHE A 38 -9.42 -2.76 -4.73
C PHE A 38 -10.65 -2.56 -5.64
N VAL A 39 -11.63 -1.75 -5.23
CA VAL A 39 -12.82 -1.48 -6.06
C VAL A 39 -12.42 -0.87 -7.40
N ALA A 40 -11.47 0.07 -7.42
CA ALA A 40 -10.96 0.66 -8.64
C ALA A 40 -10.28 -0.36 -9.58
N SER A 41 -9.53 -1.33 -9.05
CA SER A 41 -8.95 -2.42 -9.88
C SER A 41 -10.04 -3.25 -10.56
N ILE A 42 -11.11 -3.61 -9.84
CA ILE A 42 -12.24 -4.38 -10.38
C ILE A 42 -12.98 -3.58 -11.46
N VAL A 43 -13.24 -2.29 -11.21
CA VAL A 43 -13.87 -1.41 -12.20
C VAL A 43 -13.01 -1.30 -13.46
N LEU A 44 -11.70 -1.10 -13.31
CA LEU A 44 -10.79 -1.04 -14.47
C LEU A 44 -10.67 -2.38 -15.19
N LEU A 45 -10.70 -3.49 -14.47
CA LEU A 45 -10.69 -4.83 -15.05
C LEU A 45 -11.90 -5.03 -15.97
N ILE A 46 -13.10 -4.63 -15.50
CA ILE A 46 -14.33 -4.66 -16.29
C ILE A 46 -14.22 -3.70 -17.49
N LEU A 47 -13.75 -2.46 -17.28
CA LEU A 47 -13.62 -1.47 -18.35
C LEU A 47 -12.65 -1.93 -19.45
N VAL A 48 -11.46 -2.43 -19.08
CA VAL A 48 -10.46 -2.95 -20.01
C VAL A 48 -11.00 -4.18 -20.74
N SER A 49 -11.70 -5.08 -20.04
CA SER A 49 -12.29 -6.28 -20.66
C SER A 49 -13.33 -5.93 -21.72
N LEU A 50 -14.26 -5.02 -21.39
CA LEU A 50 -15.35 -4.61 -22.30
C LEU A 50 -14.86 -3.74 -23.46
N HIS A 51 -13.90 -2.84 -23.22
CA HIS A 51 -13.45 -1.87 -24.22
C HIS A 51 -12.20 -2.32 -25.00
N SER A 52 -11.69 -3.52 -24.76
CA SER A 52 -10.56 -4.07 -25.54
C SER A 52 -10.86 -4.21 -27.03
N LEU A 53 -12.15 -4.17 -27.42
CA LEU A 53 -12.63 -4.30 -28.79
C LEU A 53 -13.01 -2.96 -29.44
N ASP A 54 -12.90 -1.83 -28.73
CA ASP A 54 -13.59 -0.60 -29.09
C ASP A 54 -12.68 0.62 -29.35
N LYS A 55 -13.22 1.63 -30.06
CA LYS A 55 -12.49 2.87 -30.43
C LYS A 55 -11.96 3.69 -29.24
N HIS A 56 -12.45 3.41 -28.03
CA HIS A 56 -12.10 4.10 -26.79
C HIS A 56 -10.85 3.56 -26.09
N GLU A 57 -10.18 2.56 -26.65
CA GLU A 57 -8.97 1.94 -26.10
C GLU A 57 -7.92 2.96 -25.63
N ARG A 58 -7.70 4.04 -26.40
CA ARG A 58 -6.73 5.08 -26.03
C ARG A 58 -7.07 5.76 -24.71
N ILE A 59 -8.34 6.02 -24.42
CA ILE A 59 -8.76 6.70 -23.18
C ILE A 59 -8.59 5.74 -22.01
N VAL A 60 -9.06 4.50 -22.16
CA VAL A 60 -8.95 3.45 -21.12
C VAL A 60 -7.49 3.22 -20.74
N ARG A 61 -6.57 3.19 -21.71
CA ARG A 61 -5.12 3.09 -21.44
C ARG A 61 -4.56 4.26 -20.63
N LYS A 62 -5.02 5.49 -20.87
CA LYS A 62 -4.59 6.66 -20.07
C LYS A 62 -5.05 6.53 -18.63
N ILE A 63 -6.30 6.14 -18.44
CA ILE A 63 -6.88 5.93 -17.11
C ILE A 63 -6.13 4.82 -16.39
N TYR A 64 -5.87 3.70 -17.07
CA TYR A 64 -5.07 2.60 -16.53
C TYR A 64 -3.66 3.04 -16.14
N LEU A 65 -2.93 3.79 -16.98
CA LEU A 65 -1.60 4.29 -16.61
C LEU A 65 -1.66 5.17 -15.34
N PHE A 66 -2.61 6.11 -15.29
CA PHE A 66 -2.75 6.98 -14.13
C PHE A 66 -3.07 6.18 -12.86
N TYR A 67 -3.95 5.19 -12.99
CA TYR A 67 -4.24 4.26 -11.91
C TYR A 67 -2.99 3.50 -11.46
N ASN A 68 -2.22 2.91 -12.37
CA ASN A 68 -1.03 2.13 -12.04
C ASN A 68 0.07 2.98 -11.35
N LEU A 69 0.23 4.24 -11.79
CA LEU A 69 1.13 5.19 -11.14
C LEU A 69 0.67 5.50 -9.71
N PHE A 70 -0.63 5.72 -9.53
CA PHE A 70 -1.20 6.03 -8.22
C PHE A 70 -1.10 4.82 -7.28
N THR A 71 -1.46 3.62 -7.71
CA THR A 71 -1.33 2.39 -6.91
C THR A 71 0.12 2.13 -6.54
N THR A 72 1.04 2.30 -7.48
CA THR A 72 2.48 2.13 -7.20
C THR A 72 2.96 3.13 -6.15
N ALA A 73 2.53 4.40 -6.23
CA ALA A 73 2.86 5.41 -5.23
C ALA A 73 2.28 5.07 -3.85
N THR A 74 1.02 4.62 -3.78
CA THR A 74 0.38 4.18 -2.53
C THR A 74 1.10 2.98 -1.93
N TRP A 75 1.43 1.98 -2.76
CA TRP A 75 2.15 0.79 -2.30
C TRP A 75 3.56 1.13 -1.80
N CYS A 76 4.26 2.02 -2.50
CA CYS A 76 5.53 2.56 -2.03
C CYS A 76 5.36 3.20 -0.65
N ALA A 77 4.35 4.07 -0.45
CA ALA A 77 4.10 4.66 0.85
C ALA A 77 3.80 3.60 1.94
N GLU A 78 2.97 2.59 1.62
CA GLU A 78 2.61 1.52 2.56
C GLU A 78 3.81 0.67 2.99
N VAL A 79 4.78 0.42 2.09
CA VAL A 79 5.99 -0.36 2.39
C VAL A 79 7.09 0.51 3.00
N PHE A 80 7.32 1.72 2.48
CA PHE A 80 8.41 2.59 2.93
C PHE A 80 8.12 3.25 4.28
N LEU A 81 6.87 3.66 4.58
CA LEU A 81 6.55 4.33 5.85
C LEU A 81 6.91 3.46 7.08
N PRO A 82 6.48 2.19 7.17
CA PRO A 82 6.87 1.32 8.30
C PRO A 82 8.36 1.00 8.32
N THR A 83 8.99 0.94 7.13
CA THR A 83 10.43 0.64 6.99
C THR A 83 11.28 1.79 7.52
N MET A 84 10.95 3.03 7.13
CA MET A 84 11.66 4.24 7.59
C MET A 84 11.35 4.56 9.06
N ALA A 85 10.17 4.21 9.56
CA ALA A 85 9.79 4.36 10.96
C ALA A 85 10.53 3.38 11.93
N HIS A 86 11.40 2.52 11.40
CA HIS A 86 12.10 1.44 12.12
C HIS A 86 11.18 0.39 12.78
N GLU A 87 9.87 0.37 12.48
CA GLU A 87 8.93 -0.61 13.04
C GLU A 87 9.17 -2.03 12.50
N ARG A 88 9.68 -2.15 11.26
CA ARG A 88 9.84 -3.46 10.58
C ARG A 88 11.28 -3.87 10.28
N PHE A 89 12.26 -2.99 10.44
CA PHE A 89 13.63 -3.22 9.93
C PHE A 89 14.38 -4.37 10.66
N TRP A 90 14.05 -4.64 11.93
CA TRP A 90 14.76 -5.62 12.75
C TRP A 90 14.08 -7.00 12.87
N HIS A 91 12.86 -7.16 12.35
CA HIS A 91 12.14 -8.44 12.30
C HIS A 91 11.96 -8.91 10.85
N ALA A 92 13.00 -8.80 10.03
CA ALA A 92 13.02 -9.17 8.62
C ALA A 92 12.83 -10.68 8.41
N GLY A 93 11.58 -11.14 8.53
CA GLY A 93 11.14 -12.44 8.04
C GLY A 93 10.81 -12.38 6.55
N TRP A 94 10.51 -13.55 5.98
CA TRP A 94 10.15 -13.72 4.56
C TRP A 94 9.07 -12.75 4.05
N LYS A 95 8.15 -12.30 4.92
CA LYS A 95 7.10 -11.33 4.58
C LYS A 95 7.66 -9.97 4.13
N SER A 96 8.63 -9.41 4.84
CA SER A 96 9.21 -8.11 4.47
C SER A 96 10.01 -8.19 3.16
N THR A 97 10.67 -9.32 2.90
CA THR A 97 11.33 -9.57 1.62
C THR A 97 10.32 -9.65 0.47
N LEU A 98 9.19 -10.32 0.66
CA LEU A 98 8.11 -10.37 -0.33
C LEU A 98 7.50 -8.99 -0.60
N GLU A 99 7.25 -8.20 0.45
CA GLU A 99 6.70 -6.84 0.31
C GLU A 99 7.65 -5.92 -0.49
N LEU A 100 8.95 -5.98 -0.20
CA LEU A 100 9.95 -5.21 -0.94
C LEU A 100 10.08 -5.70 -2.39
N PHE A 101 10.06 -7.01 -2.61
CA PHE A 101 10.07 -7.60 -3.95
C PHE A 101 8.84 -7.18 -4.76
N LEU A 102 7.64 -7.20 -4.16
CA LEU A 102 6.41 -6.72 -4.78
C LEU A 102 6.47 -5.22 -5.10
N ALA A 103 7.00 -4.39 -4.18
CA ALA A 103 7.17 -2.96 -4.43
C ALA A 103 8.10 -2.71 -5.64
N PHE A 104 9.20 -3.47 -5.72
CA PHE A 104 10.10 -3.39 -6.87
C PHE A 104 9.44 -3.90 -8.17
N TYR A 105 8.67 -4.98 -8.09
CA TYR A 105 7.89 -5.51 -9.20
C TYR A 105 6.91 -4.46 -9.75
N PHE A 106 6.11 -3.82 -8.89
CA PHE A 106 5.16 -2.78 -9.31
C PHE A 106 5.85 -1.54 -9.88
N LEU A 107 7.02 -1.17 -9.34
CA LEU A 107 7.83 -0.09 -9.90
C LEU A 107 8.31 -0.42 -11.32
N LEU A 108 8.84 -1.62 -11.53
CA LEU A 108 9.26 -2.08 -12.84
C LEU A 108 8.09 -2.20 -13.81
N ASP A 109 6.94 -2.71 -13.35
CA ASP A 109 5.72 -2.78 -14.14
C ASP A 109 5.28 -1.39 -14.60
N SER A 110 5.20 -0.42 -13.69
CA SER A 110 4.88 0.98 -14.02
C SER A 110 5.84 1.57 -15.08
N ILE A 111 7.15 1.32 -14.96
CA ILE A 111 8.14 1.76 -15.95
C ILE A 111 7.91 1.06 -17.30
N MET A 112 7.66 -0.24 -17.28
CA MET A 112 7.40 -1.04 -18.48
C MET A 112 6.14 -0.59 -19.20
N VAL A 113 5.05 -0.27 -18.48
CA VAL A 113 3.82 0.28 -19.08
C VAL A 113 4.08 1.62 -19.78
N ILE A 114 4.89 2.52 -19.19
CA ILE A 114 5.28 3.79 -19.83
C ILE A 114 6.08 3.54 -21.12
N ILE A 115 7.04 2.63 -21.08
CA ILE A 115 7.87 2.28 -22.25
C ILE A 115 6.98 1.65 -23.34
N MET A 116 6.12 0.70 -22.98
CA MET A 116 5.22 0.01 -23.91
C MET A 116 4.22 0.96 -24.55
N TRP A 117 3.72 1.96 -23.81
CA TRP A 117 2.89 3.03 -24.41
C TRP A 117 3.66 3.70 -25.55
N LYS A 118 4.92 4.11 -25.34
CA LYS A 118 5.72 4.73 -26.40
C LYS A 118 5.88 3.81 -27.63
N MET A 119 5.89 2.49 -27.43
CA MET A 119 6.00 1.50 -28.50
C MET A 119 4.68 1.18 -29.23
N LYS A 120 3.53 1.73 -28.80
CA LYS A 120 2.20 1.54 -29.43
C LYS A 120 1.76 0.08 -29.65
N LYS A 121 2.25 -0.87 -28.85
CA LYS A 121 1.83 -2.28 -28.95
C LYS A 121 0.51 -2.54 -28.21
N ASN A 122 -0.28 -3.51 -28.68
CA ASN A 122 -1.48 -3.99 -27.99
C ASN A 122 -1.12 -5.00 -26.90
N HIS A 123 -1.35 -4.61 -25.65
CA HIS A 123 -0.96 -5.35 -24.44
C HIS A 123 -2.15 -5.48 -23.46
N THR A 124 -3.36 -5.63 -23.99
CA THR A 124 -4.57 -5.75 -23.15
C THR A 124 -4.46 -6.89 -22.15
N THR A 125 -3.90 -8.04 -22.56
CA THR A 125 -3.69 -9.19 -21.66
C THR A 125 -2.80 -8.83 -20.48
N ASP A 126 -1.70 -8.11 -20.70
CA ASP A 126 -0.77 -7.72 -19.64
C ASP A 126 -1.45 -6.76 -18.64
N MET A 127 -2.24 -5.80 -19.15
CA MET A 127 -3.03 -4.89 -18.32
C MET A 127 -4.06 -5.65 -17.47
N LEU A 128 -4.71 -6.69 -18.03
CA LEU A 128 -5.67 -7.51 -17.28
C LEU A 128 -4.99 -8.33 -16.19
N VAL A 129 -3.83 -8.93 -16.47
CA VAL A 129 -3.05 -9.68 -15.48
C VAL A 129 -2.61 -8.77 -14.34
N ASP A 130 -2.09 -7.59 -14.66
CA ASP A 130 -1.68 -6.61 -13.65
C ASP A 130 -2.86 -6.13 -12.78
N LEU A 131 -4.03 -5.86 -13.39
CA LEU A 131 -5.24 -5.51 -12.64
C LEU A 131 -5.70 -6.61 -11.68
N VAL A 132 -5.59 -7.89 -12.08
CA VAL A 132 -5.89 -9.03 -11.21
C VAL A 132 -4.90 -9.11 -10.04
N ILE A 133 -3.61 -8.95 -10.31
CA ILE A 133 -2.56 -8.95 -9.27
C ILE A 133 -2.81 -7.80 -8.28
N ASN A 134 -3.06 -6.58 -8.77
CA ASN A 134 -3.41 -5.42 -7.94
C ASN A 134 -4.66 -5.69 -7.10
N ALA A 135 -5.72 -6.25 -7.67
CA ALA A 135 -6.94 -6.57 -6.93
C ALA A 135 -6.67 -7.53 -5.76
N LEU A 136 -5.93 -8.61 -6.02
CA LEU A 136 -5.56 -9.59 -4.98
C LEU A 136 -4.67 -8.96 -3.90
N ALA A 137 -3.73 -8.11 -4.30
CA ALA A 137 -2.81 -7.42 -3.41
C ALA A 137 -3.55 -6.46 -2.45
N TYR A 138 -4.44 -5.62 -2.97
CA TYR A 138 -5.23 -4.70 -2.15
C TYR A 138 -6.29 -5.40 -1.29
N ALA A 139 -6.88 -6.49 -1.77
CA ALA A 139 -7.76 -7.32 -0.96
C ALA A 139 -7.01 -7.94 0.23
N TYR A 140 -5.78 -8.42 0.00
CA TYR A 140 -4.91 -8.92 1.06
C TYR A 140 -4.54 -7.82 2.06
N ALA A 141 -4.10 -6.65 1.58
CA ALA A 141 -3.74 -5.52 2.43
C ALA A 141 -4.91 -5.04 3.30
N ALA A 142 -6.10 -4.87 2.72
CA ALA A 142 -7.31 -4.52 3.45
C ALA A 142 -7.66 -5.56 4.53
N ARG A 143 -7.53 -6.85 4.21
CA ARG A 143 -7.75 -7.94 5.17
C ARG A 143 -6.75 -7.89 6.33
N GLU A 144 -5.46 -7.66 6.07
CA GLU A 144 -4.44 -7.59 7.13
C GLU A 144 -4.67 -6.39 8.06
N VAL A 145 -5.00 -5.22 7.50
CA VAL A 145 -5.36 -4.02 8.30
C VAL A 145 -6.59 -4.28 9.16
N TRP A 146 -7.62 -4.93 8.60
CA TRP A 146 -8.82 -5.31 9.34
C TRP A 146 -8.54 -6.28 10.49
N LEU A 147 -7.74 -7.32 10.24
CA LEU A 147 -7.34 -8.29 11.26
C LEU A 147 -6.47 -7.67 12.36
N TRP A 148 -5.63 -6.71 12.01
CA TRP A 148 -4.87 -5.93 12.99
C TRP A 148 -5.80 -5.08 13.86
N TYR A 149 -6.75 -4.37 13.25
CA TYR A 149 -7.74 -3.56 13.96
C TYR A 149 -8.58 -4.40 14.94
N LYS A 150 -9.06 -5.56 14.50
CA LYS A 150 -9.84 -6.48 15.35
C LYS A 150 -9.03 -7.00 16.55
N ARG A 151 -7.74 -7.29 16.37
CA ARG A 151 -6.86 -7.74 17.47
C ARG A 151 -6.69 -6.66 18.55
N GLN A 152 -6.54 -5.40 18.15
CA GLN A 152 -6.42 -4.28 19.09
C GLN A 152 -7.71 -4.08 19.91
N GLN A 153 -8.89 -4.17 19.27
CA GLN A 153 -10.16 -4.07 20.00
C GLN A 153 -10.37 -5.22 21.01
N GLY A 154 -9.96 -6.44 20.65
CA GLY A 154 -10.07 -7.60 21.54
C GLY A 154 -9.14 -7.53 22.76
N GLY A 155 -7.94 -6.98 22.62
CA GLY A 155 -7.01 -6.79 23.73
C GLY A 155 -7.41 -5.67 24.69
N PHE A 156 -8.11 -4.64 24.19
CA PHE A 156 -8.61 -3.56 25.05
C PHE A 156 -9.72 -4.06 26.00
N GLN A 157 -10.59 -4.95 25.52
CA GLN A 157 -11.66 -5.53 26.35
C GLN A 157 -11.15 -6.43 27.48
N SER A 158 -10.00 -7.11 27.31
CA SER A 158 -9.44 -7.97 28.37
C SER A 158 -8.77 -7.16 29.49
N VAL A 159 -8.10 -6.04 29.17
CA VAL A 159 -7.43 -5.21 30.17
C VAL A 159 -8.44 -4.47 31.06
N ASP A 160 -9.53 -3.97 30.47
CA ASP A 160 -10.60 -3.32 31.24
C ASP A 160 -11.35 -4.30 32.15
N GLN A 161 -11.47 -5.57 31.77
CA GLN A 161 -12.07 -6.61 32.62
C GLN A 161 -11.19 -7.02 33.79
N GLU A 162 -9.87 -7.12 33.60
CA GLU A 162 -8.94 -7.42 34.70
C GLU A 162 -8.85 -6.25 35.70
N ALA A 163 -8.85 -5.00 35.23
CA ALA A 163 -8.82 -3.82 36.09
C ALA A 163 -10.09 -3.66 36.96
N MET A 164 -11.26 -4.15 36.51
CA MET A 164 -12.49 -4.14 37.32
C MET A 164 -12.56 -5.24 38.39
N LEU A 165 -11.69 -6.26 38.31
CA LEU A 165 -11.67 -7.38 39.26
C LEU A 165 -10.65 -7.18 40.41
N GLU A 166 -9.76 -6.20 40.30
CA GLU A 166 -8.71 -5.91 41.31
C GLU A 166 -9.07 -4.79 42.30
N ASP A 167 -10.28 -4.22 42.26
CA ASP A 167 -10.75 -3.20 43.22
C ASP A 167 -11.75 -3.82 44.24
N PRO A 168 -11.30 -4.27 45.42
CA PRO A 168 -12.17 -4.79 46.49
C PRO A 168 -12.89 -3.71 47.32
#